data_AF-A0A948Z186-F1
#
_entry.id   AF-A0A948Z186-F1
#
_cell.length_a   1.000
_cell.length_b   1.000
_cell.length_c   1.000
_cell.angle_alpha   90.00
_cell.angle_beta   90.00
_cell.angle_gamma   90.00
#
_symmetry.space_group_name_H-M   'P 1'
#
loop_
_entity.id
_entity.type
_entity.pdbx_description
1 polymer ?
#
loop_
_entity_poly.entity_id
_entity_poly.type
_entity_poly.pdbx_seq_one_letter_code
_entity_poly.pdbx_strand_id
1 'polypeptide(L)'
;MKEDFPIFVKWFDTTDWILDTVEKFPKSVRFTISGRMANMTLDVMEGIIEAIYTKDRSYILDRLNLYIEKLRVMFRITYKRKYISAKQYEHVSGLLNETGKMIGGWKKNS
;
A
#
# COMPACT_ATOMS: atom_id res chain seq x y z
N MET A 1 10.58 -7.18 17.24
CA MET A 1 10.19 -8.41 16.52
C MET A 1 9.57 -8.15 15.15
N LYS A 2 8.52 -7.31 15.00
CA LYS A 2 8.04 -6.88 13.66
C LYS A 2 8.74 -5.61 13.13
N GLU A 3 9.24 -4.77 14.04
CA GLU A 3 10.03 -3.58 13.71
C GLU A 3 11.41 -3.90 13.10
N ASP A 4 11.87 -5.14 13.24
CA ASP A 4 13.13 -5.63 12.63
C ASP A 4 13.01 -5.83 11.11
N PHE A 5 11.79 -5.75 10.56
CA PHE A 5 11.54 -5.82 9.13
C PHE A 5 11.30 -4.40 8.58
N PRO A 6 12.24 -3.83 7.80
CA PRO A 6 12.10 -2.46 7.29
C PRO A 6 10.82 -2.23 6.47
N ILE A 7 10.37 -3.26 5.74
CA ILE A 7 9.12 -3.23 4.97
C ILE A 7 7.88 -3.09 5.86
N PHE A 8 7.88 -3.72 7.04
CA PHE A 8 6.78 -3.64 7.99
C PHE A 8 6.66 -2.22 8.55
N VAL A 9 7.76 -1.65 9.04
CA VAL A 9 7.79 -0.28 9.59
C VAL A 9 7.34 0.72 8.52
N LYS A 10 7.90 0.61 7.32
CA LYS A 10 7.55 1.49 6.21
C LYS A 10 6.07 1.40 5.84
N TRP A 11 5.52 0.18 5.75
CA TRP A 11 4.12 0.01 5.36
C TRP A 11 3.16 0.37 6.49
N PHE A 12 3.57 0.26 7.76
CA PHE A 12 2.81 0.73 8.90
C PHE A 12 2.55 2.24 8.80
N ASP A 13 3.60 3.04 8.64
CA ASP A 13 3.48 4.51 8.48
C ASP A 13 2.70 4.88 7.20
N THR A 14 2.94 4.12 6.12
CA THR A 14 2.22 4.30 4.85
C THR A 14 0.73 3.99 5.02
N THR A 15 0.37 2.98 5.81
CA THR A 15 -1.01 2.60 6.07
C THR A 15 -1.74 3.71 6.79
N ASP A 16 -1.17 4.22 7.87
CA ASP A 16 -1.76 5.33 8.63
C ASP A 16 -2.00 6.56 7.75
N TRP A 17 -0.98 6.94 6.96
CA TRP A 17 -1.11 8.07 6.03
C TRP A 17 -2.20 7.85 4.96
N ILE A 18 -2.30 6.64 4.39
CA ILE A 18 -3.31 6.34 3.38
C ILE A 18 -4.71 6.39 4.00
N LEU A 19 -4.90 5.84 5.20
CA LEU A 19 -6.20 5.84 5.88
C LEU A 19 -6.68 7.27 6.17
N ASP A 20 -5.83 8.12 6.75
CA ASP A 20 -6.13 9.54 6.98
C ASP A 20 -6.43 10.28 5.65
N THR A 21 -5.72 9.94 4.58
CA THR A 21 -5.94 10.55 3.25
C THR A 21 -7.28 10.16 2.64
N VAL A 22 -7.65 8.86 2.66
CA VAL A 22 -8.88 8.39 2.00
C VAL A 22 -10.15 8.76 2.76
N GLU A 23 -10.05 9.01 4.08
CA GLU A 23 -11.15 9.54 4.90
C GLU A 23 -11.55 10.96 4.49
N LYS A 24 -10.62 11.74 3.94
CA LYS A 24 -10.85 13.13 3.50
C LYS A 24 -11.46 13.23 2.10
N PHE A 25 -11.66 12.10 1.41
CA PHE A 25 -12.28 12.10 0.08
C PHE A 25 -13.78 12.49 0.14
N PRO A 26 -14.37 12.91 -0.99
CA PRO A 26 -15.80 13.22 -1.02
C PRO A 26 -16.67 12.05 -0.54
N LYS A 27 -17.69 12.34 0.28
CA LYS A 27 -18.60 11.32 0.85
C LYS A 27 -19.22 10.40 -0.21
N SER A 28 -19.46 10.90 -1.42
CA SER A 28 -20.03 10.15 -2.54
C SER A 28 -19.17 8.97 -3.00
N VAL A 29 -17.86 8.97 -2.71
CA VAL A 29 -16.94 7.89 -3.10
C VAL A 29 -16.49 7.02 -1.91
N ARG A 30 -17.08 7.23 -0.73
CA ARG A 30 -16.70 6.52 0.51
C ARG A 30 -16.79 5.00 0.36
N PHE A 31 -17.91 4.52 -0.17
CA PHE A 31 -18.19 3.07 -0.34
C PHE A 31 -17.65 2.49 -1.65
N THR A 32 -16.92 3.27 -2.45
CA THR A 32 -16.38 2.82 -3.74
C THR A 32 -14.86 2.96 -3.79
N ILE A 33 -14.35 4.18 -3.83
CA ILE A 33 -12.91 4.45 -3.98
C ILE A 33 -12.23 4.38 -2.61
N SER A 34 -12.71 5.14 -1.62
CA SER A 34 -12.05 5.21 -0.31
C SER A 34 -12.01 3.85 0.38
N GLY A 35 -13.16 3.18 0.50
CA GLY A 35 -13.24 1.86 1.13
C GLY A 35 -12.40 0.81 0.42
N ARG A 36 -12.40 0.79 -0.92
CA ARG A 36 -11.58 -0.15 -1.69
C ARG A 36 -10.08 0.10 -1.50
N MET A 37 -9.66 1.35 -1.46
CA MET A 37 -8.26 1.70 -1.21
C MET A 37 -7.85 1.34 0.22
N ALA A 38 -8.67 1.66 1.23
CA ALA A 38 -8.43 1.28 2.61
C ALA A 38 -8.26 -0.23 2.76
N ASN A 39 -9.19 -1.02 2.21
CA ASN A 39 -9.11 -2.48 2.26
C ASN A 39 -7.84 -3.01 1.58
N MET A 40 -7.49 -2.52 0.39
CA MET A 40 -6.26 -2.96 -0.28
C MET A 40 -4.99 -2.58 0.50
N THR A 41 -4.98 -1.43 1.19
CA THR A 41 -3.87 -1.03 2.05
C THR A 41 -3.73 -1.96 3.25
N LEU A 42 -4.85 -2.32 3.88
CA LEU A 42 -4.90 -3.28 4.99
C LEU A 42 -4.52 -4.69 4.54
N ASP A 43 -5.00 -5.15 3.37
CA ASP A 43 -4.60 -6.43 2.76
C ASP A 43 -3.08 -6.52 2.57
N VAL A 44 -2.43 -5.41 2.20
CA VAL A 44 -0.96 -5.37 2.08
C VAL A 44 -0.30 -5.48 3.45
N MET A 45 -0.84 -4.81 4.47
CA MET A 45 -0.31 -4.91 5.84
C MET A 45 -0.42 -6.34 6.39
N GLU A 46 -1.60 -6.96 6.24
CA GLU A 46 -1.85 -8.34 6.64
C GLU A 46 -0.94 -9.32 5.88
N GLY A 47 -0.80 -9.15 4.57
CA GLY A 47 0.08 -10.00 3.78
C GLY A 47 1.57 -9.81 4.09
N ILE A 48 2.03 -8.61 4.48
CA ILE A 48 3.40 -8.42 5.00
C ILE A 48 3.59 -9.23 6.28
N ILE A 49 2.63 -9.17 7.20
CA ILE A 49 2.67 -9.96 8.43
C ILE A 49 2.70 -11.45 8.10
N GLU A 50 1.83 -11.93 7.21
CA GLU A 50 1.80 -13.32 6.76
C GLU A 50 3.15 -13.74 6.15
N ALA A 51 3.74 -12.90 5.31
CA ALA A 51 5.03 -13.16 4.68
C ALA A 51 6.17 -13.26 5.70
N ILE A 52 6.16 -12.50 6.81
CA ILE A 52 7.19 -12.58 7.86
C ILE A 52 7.27 -14.00 8.44
N TYR A 53 6.12 -14.62 8.72
CA TYR A 53 6.04 -15.92 9.38
C TYR A 53 5.99 -17.11 8.42
N THR A 54 6.01 -16.87 7.11
CA THR A 54 5.93 -17.92 6.09
C THR A 54 7.30 -18.21 5.51
N LYS A 55 7.69 -19.50 5.48
CA LYS A 55 8.97 -19.94 4.92
C LYS A 55 9.01 -19.76 3.39
N ASP A 56 8.06 -20.36 2.67
CA ASP A 56 7.84 -20.11 1.24
C ASP A 56 6.78 -19.03 1.05
N ARG A 57 7.26 -17.79 0.97
CA ARG A 57 6.42 -16.59 0.92
C ARG A 57 6.22 -16.06 -0.49
N SER A 58 6.67 -16.77 -1.53
CA SER A 58 6.72 -16.29 -2.91
C SER A 58 5.35 -15.85 -3.43
N TYR A 59 4.34 -16.68 -3.20
CA TYR A 59 2.95 -16.40 -3.58
C TYR A 59 2.39 -15.16 -2.86
N ILE A 60 2.70 -15.01 -1.57
CA ILE A 60 2.24 -13.86 -0.77
C ILE A 60 2.88 -12.59 -1.33
N LEU A 61 4.19 -12.59 -1.56
CA LEU A 61 4.92 -11.43 -2.11
C LEU A 61 4.41 -11.03 -3.50
N ASP A 62 4.06 -11.99 -4.36
CA ASP A 62 3.47 -11.72 -5.67
C ASP A 62 2.09 -11.07 -5.56
N ARG A 63 1.25 -11.58 -4.65
CA ARG A 63 -0.05 -11.01 -4.34
C ARG A 63 0.10 -9.57 -3.81
N LEU A 64 1.03 -9.34 -2.89
CA LEU A 64 1.32 -8.01 -2.35
C LEU A 64 1.76 -7.03 -3.43
N ASN A 65 2.65 -7.45 -4.32
CA ASN A 65 3.10 -6.61 -5.43
C ASN A 65 1.93 -6.19 -6.33
N LEU A 66 1.00 -7.12 -6.62
CA LEU A 66 -0.22 -6.80 -7.36
C LEU A 66 -1.10 -5.75 -6.64
N TYR A 67 -1.23 -5.82 -5.31
CA TYR A 67 -1.98 -4.82 -4.55
C TYR A 67 -1.31 -3.44 -4.59
N ILE A 68 0.02 -3.37 -4.51
CA ILE A 68 0.77 -2.12 -4.69
C ILE A 68 0.47 -1.50 -6.06
N GLU A 69 0.51 -2.30 -7.14
CA GLU A 69 0.19 -1.81 -8.49
C GLU A 69 -1.27 -1.33 -8.61
N LYS A 70 -2.22 -2.04 -8.00
CA LYS A 70 -3.62 -1.59 -7.92
C LYS A 70 -3.74 -0.25 -7.19
N LEU A 71 -3.04 -0.08 -6.06
CA LEU A 71 -3.02 1.18 -5.32
C LEU A 71 -2.45 2.32 -6.16
N ARG A 72 -1.37 2.11 -6.94
CA ARG A 72 -0.84 3.13 -7.85
C ARG A 72 -1.89 3.64 -8.83
N VAL A 73 -2.63 2.72 -9.46
CA VAL A 73 -3.70 3.08 -10.40
C VAL A 73 -4.81 3.85 -9.70
N MET A 74 -5.22 3.42 -8.50
CA MET A 74 -6.25 4.11 -7.72
C MET A 74 -5.82 5.52 -7.31
N PHE A 75 -4.58 5.72 -6.86
CA PHE A 75 -4.04 7.05 -6.55
C PHE A 75 -3.94 7.94 -7.79
N ARG A 76 -3.61 7.38 -8.96
CA ARG A 76 -3.64 8.12 -10.23
C ARG A 76 -5.06 8.59 -10.57
N ILE A 77 -6.06 7.76 -10.32
CA ILE A 77 -7.48 8.11 -10.52
C ILE A 77 -7.89 9.22 -9.54
N THR A 78 -7.55 9.10 -8.25
CA THR A 78 -7.94 10.08 -7.22
C THR A 78 -7.26 11.43 -7.47
N TYR A 79 -6.02 11.43 -7.96
CA TYR A 79 -5.34 12.63 -8.42
C TYR A 79 -6.05 13.27 -9.63
N LYS A 80 -6.39 12.49 -10.66
CA LYS A 80 -7.14 13.00 -11.84
C LYS A 80 -8.51 13.57 -11.44
N ARG A 81 -9.15 12.99 -10.43
CA ARG A 81 -10.41 13.45 -9.84
C ARG A 81 -10.25 14.64 -8.88
N LYS A 82 -9.01 15.09 -8.63
CA LYS A 82 -8.66 16.19 -7.71
C LYS A 82 -9.04 15.92 -6.25
N TYR A 83 -9.06 14.65 -5.83
CA TYR A 83 -9.28 14.27 -4.42
C TYR A 83 -8.01 14.42 -3.57
N ILE A 84 -6.85 14.43 -4.22
CA ILE A 84 -5.55 14.69 -3.61
C ILE A 84 -4.81 15.74 -4.41
N SER A 85 -3.93 16.48 -3.74
CA SER A 85 -3.02 17.44 -4.35
C SER A 85 -1.88 16.75 -5.11
N ALA A 86 -1.17 17.51 -5.97
CA ALA A 86 0.03 17.01 -6.64
C ALA A 86 1.11 16.56 -5.64
N LYS A 87 1.30 17.30 -4.54
CA LYS A 87 2.25 16.96 -3.48
C LYS A 87 1.90 15.66 -2.77
N GLN A 88 0.62 15.43 -2.48
CA GLN A 88 0.15 14.16 -1.90
C GLN A 88 0.31 13.01 -2.89
N TYR A 89 0.03 13.23 -4.18
CA TYR A 89 0.20 12.22 -5.21
C TYR A 89 1.68 11.83 -5.41
N GLU A 90 2.59 12.80 -5.42
CA GLU A 90 4.03 12.57 -5.46
C GLU A 90 4.49 11.78 -4.23
N HIS A 91 4.09 12.20 -3.04
CA HIS A 91 4.44 11.55 -1.78
C HIS A 91 4.03 10.07 -1.78
N VAL A 92 2.75 9.77 -2.05
CA VAL A 92 2.27 8.38 -2.05
C VAL A 92 2.88 7.56 -3.18
N SER A 93 3.14 8.15 -4.34
CA SER A 93 3.84 7.46 -5.43
C SER A 93 5.25 7.04 -5.01
N GLY A 94 5.95 7.89 -4.24
CA GLY A 94 7.23 7.57 -3.62
C GLY A 94 7.12 6.39 -2.64
N LEU A 95 6.16 6.44 -1.72
CA LEU A 95 5.91 5.37 -0.74
C LEU A 95 5.65 4.02 -1.43
N LEU A 96 4.72 3.98 -2.41
CA LEU A 96 4.39 2.76 -3.15
C LEU A 96 5.58 2.22 -3.97
N ASN A 97 6.40 3.11 -4.55
CA ASN A 97 7.63 2.73 -5.25
C ASN A 97 8.63 2.06 -4.32
N GLU A 98 8.88 2.65 -3.15
CA GLU A 98 9.81 2.12 -2.16
C GLU A 98 9.34 0.78 -1.61
N THR A 99 8.06 0.66 -1.24
CA THR A 99 7.50 -0.61 -0.77
C THR A 99 7.57 -1.69 -1.86
N GLY A 100 7.25 -1.37 -3.12
CA GLY A 100 7.39 -2.33 -4.22
C GLY A 100 8.84 -2.83 -4.41
N LYS A 101 9.84 -1.94 -4.26
CA LYS A 101 11.26 -2.33 -4.28
C LYS A 101 11.61 -3.25 -3.11
N MET A 102 11.10 -2.98 -1.91
CA MET A 102 11.31 -3.83 -0.73
C MET A 102 10.70 -5.22 -0.93
N ILE A 103 9.47 -5.32 -1.46
CA ILE A 103 8.82 -6.60 -1.79
C ILE A 103 9.68 -7.38 -2.82
N GLY A 104 10.11 -6.71 -3.89
CA GLY A 104 10.93 -7.33 -4.93
C GLY A 104 12.30 -7.80 -4.41
N GLY A 105 12.93 -7.03 -3.51
CA GLY A 105 14.15 -7.42 -2.82
C GLY A 105 13.94 -8.65 -1.94
N TRP A 106 12.83 -8.69 -1.20
CA TRP A 106 12.49 -9.83 -0.35
C TRP A 106 12.23 -11.10 -1.17
N LYS A 107 11.59 -10.98 -2.34
CA LYS A 107 11.34 -12.10 -3.25
C LYS A 107 12.63 -12.69 -3.80
N LYS A 108 13.64 -11.87 -4.12
CA LYS A 108 14.95 -12.33 -4.61
C LYS A 108 15.76 -13.09 -3.55
N ASN A 109 15.50 -12.81 -2.28
CA ASN A 109 16.17 -13.43 -1.14
C ASN A 109 15.34 -14.56 -0.49
N SER A 110 14.17 -14.88 -1.06
CA SER A 110 13.29 -15.96 -0.58
C SER A 110 13.56 -17.26 -1.34
#